data_AF-A0A961CYH8-F1
#
_entry.id   AF-A0A961CYH8-F1
#
_cell.length_a   1.000
_cell.length_b   1.000
_cell.length_c   1.000
_cell.angle_alpha   90.00
_cell.angle_beta   90.00
_cell.angle_gamma   90.00
#
_symmetry.space_group_name_H-M   'P 1'
#
loop_
_entity.id
_entity.type
_entity.pdbx_description
1 polymer ?
#
loop_
_entity_poly.entity_id
_entity_poly.type
_entity_poly.pdbx_seq_one_letter_code
_entity_poly.pdbx_strand_id
1 'polypeptide(L)'
;MANRWFNPRLPQTLVVAQFLLYFDAFWAVLDFLSVSVNSRVSYTFFGRIIAVASIAGYLYGGWGIANERKLGYQVAIAASFLPLAARFVNTLGAGGPMSHLGYILIGGNIVSAMFEYALIVVLLHSQSREHTKIWFS
;
A
#
# COMPACT_ATOMS: atom_id res chain seq x y z
N MET A 1 8.33 21.25 13.75
CA MET A 1 7.61 20.06 13.23
C MET A 1 8.30 18.84 13.79
N ALA A 2 7.60 17.99 14.55
CA ALA A 2 8.20 16.73 14.99
C ALA A 2 8.45 15.87 13.75
N ASN A 3 9.66 15.31 13.60
CA ASN A 3 10.01 14.41 12.51
C ASN A 3 9.95 12.99 13.05
N ARG A 4 8.75 12.42 13.10
CA ARG A 4 8.50 11.10 13.68
C ARG A 4 8.35 10.08 12.58
N TRP A 5 8.94 8.91 12.80
CA TRP A 5 8.76 7.72 11.98
C TRP A 5 7.64 6.82 12.50
N PHE A 6 7.30 6.95 13.79
CA PHE A 6 6.23 6.17 14.40
C PHE A 6 5.55 7.01 15.48
N ASN A 7 4.22 6.90 15.58
CA ASN A 7 3.44 7.62 16.59
C ASN A 7 2.44 6.68 17.29
N PRO A 8 2.77 6.21 18.51
CA PRO A 8 1.89 5.31 19.27
C PRO A 8 0.68 6.02 19.90
N ARG A 9 0.58 7.35 19.80
CA ARG A 9 -0.55 8.13 20.33
C ARG A 9 -1.74 8.17 19.38
N LEU A 10 -1.57 7.66 18.16
CA LEU A 10 -2.64 7.50 17.20
C LEU A 10 -3.63 6.41 17.66
N PRO A 11 -4.89 6.44 17.20
CA PRO A 11 -5.83 5.36 17.47
C PRO A 11 -5.30 4.04 16.91
N GLN A 12 -5.69 2.94 17.53
CA GLN A 12 -5.20 1.59 17.24
C GLN A 12 -5.19 1.26 15.74
N THR A 13 -6.21 1.69 15.00
CA THR A 13 -6.28 1.48 13.54
C THR A 13 -5.18 2.21 12.79
N LEU A 14 -4.91 3.49 13.08
CA LEU A 14 -3.84 4.24 12.42
C LEU A 14 -2.45 3.70 12.78
N VAL A 15 -2.26 3.21 14.01
CA VAL A 15 -1.03 2.53 14.41
C VAL A 15 -0.82 1.25 13.60
N VAL A 16 -1.85 0.40 13.47
CA VAL A 16 -1.78 -0.81 12.64
C VAL A 16 -1.55 -0.46 11.17
N ALA A 17 -2.22 0.56 10.63
CA ALA A 17 -2.00 1.02 9.26
C ALA A 17 -0.54 1.42 9.01
N GLN A 18 0.08 2.11 9.97
CA GLN A 18 1.48 2.53 9.87
C GLN A 18 2.44 1.35 9.82
N PHE A 19 2.20 0.32 10.65
CA PHE A 19 2.96 -0.93 10.56
C PHE A 19 2.76 -1.65 9.23
N LEU A 20 1.52 -1.76 8.75
CA LEU A 20 1.22 -2.42 7.49
C LEU A 20 1.86 -1.69 6.30
N LEU A 21 1.87 -0.35 6.30
CA LEU A 21 2.53 0.46 5.26
C LEU A 21 4.04 0.17 5.20
N TYR A 22 4.71 0.12 6.35
CA TYR A 22 6.14 -0.20 6.38
C TYR A 22 6.42 -1.65 6.00
N PHE A 23 5.54 -2.57 6.38
CA PHE A 23 5.64 -3.98 6.00
C PHE A 23 5.46 -4.18 4.50
N ASP A 24 4.47 -3.54 3.88
CA ASP A 24 4.27 -3.58 2.43
C ASP A 24 5.39 -2.88 1.66
N ALA A 25 5.96 -1.79 2.19
CA ALA A 25 7.17 -1.18 1.64
C ALA A 25 8.34 -2.16 1.63
N PHE A 26 8.54 -2.91 2.71
CA PHE A 26 9.59 -3.94 2.81
C PHE A 26 9.40 -5.03 1.74
N TRP A 27 8.19 -5.59 1.61
CA TRP A 27 7.93 -6.59 0.57
C TRP A 27 8.07 -6.03 -0.84
N ALA A 28 7.64 -4.79 -1.08
CA ALA A 28 7.79 -4.15 -2.38
C ALA A 28 9.28 -3.93 -2.75
N VAL A 29 10.14 -3.64 -1.78
CA VAL A 29 11.60 -3.56 -2.00
C VAL A 29 12.18 -4.95 -2.35
N LEU A 30 11.79 -5.99 -1.63
CA LEU A 30 12.24 -7.36 -1.95
C LEU A 30 11.79 -7.80 -3.34
N ASP A 31 10.59 -7.39 -3.74
CA ASP A 31 10.05 -7.62 -5.08
C ASP A 31 10.85 -6.90 -6.17
N PHE A 32 11.16 -5.62 -5.93
CA PHE A 32 11.99 -4.81 -6.81
C PHE A 32 13.39 -5.38 -7.01
N LEU A 33 14.00 -5.90 -5.93
CA LEU A 33 15.32 -6.54 -5.98
C LEU A 33 15.30 -7.94 -6.61
N SER A 34 14.13 -8.44 -7.06
CA SER A 34 13.96 -9.79 -7.61
C SER A 34 14.37 -10.92 -6.66
N VAL A 35 14.40 -10.63 -5.35
CA VAL A 35 14.67 -11.61 -4.28
C VAL A 35 13.36 -12.25 -3.81
N SER A 36 12.22 -11.63 -4.12
CA SER A 36 10.89 -12.14 -3.81
C SER A 36 10.52 -13.36 -4.67
N VAL A 37 9.97 -14.39 -4.01
CA VAL A 37 9.41 -15.60 -4.63
C VAL A 37 8.05 -15.34 -5.28
N ASN A 38 7.42 -14.20 -4.99
CA ASN A 38 6.10 -13.81 -5.50
C ASN A 38 6.18 -12.43 -6.15
N SER A 39 6.59 -12.39 -7.43
CA SER A 39 6.69 -11.17 -8.22
C SER A 39 5.32 -10.49 -8.35
N ARG A 40 5.08 -9.41 -7.60
CA ARG A 40 3.79 -8.66 -7.64
C ARG A 40 3.71 -7.75 -8.87
N VAL A 41 4.85 -7.43 -9.46
CA VAL A 41 4.98 -6.48 -10.57
C VAL A 41 5.82 -7.09 -11.70
N SER A 42 5.32 -6.98 -12.94
CA SER A 42 6.07 -7.41 -14.13
C SER A 42 7.34 -6.59 -14.32
N TYR A 43 8.46 -7.23 -14.69
CA TYR A 43 9.77 -6.59 -14.86
C TYR A 43 9.89 -5.66 -16.08
N THR A 44 8.78 -5.36 -16.75
CA THR A 44 8.70 -4.31 -17.77
C THR A 44 9.10 -2.95 -17.18
N PHE A 45 9.67 -2.05 -18.00
CA PHE A 45 10.07 -0.69 -17.60
C PHE A 45 8.96 0.05 -16.81
N PHE A 46 7.71 -0.03 -17.27
CA PHE A 46 6.56 0.57 -16.58
C PHE A 46 6.26 -0.08 -15.22
N GLY A 47 6.41 -1.41 -15.11
CA GLY A 47 6.24 -2.11 -13.84
C GLY A 47 7.28 -1.65 -12.81
N ARG A 48 8.55 -1.49 -13.21
CA ARG A 48 9.60 -0.97 -12.32
C ARG A 48 9.28 0.44 -11.79
N ILE A 49 8.74 1.32 -12.63
CA ILE A 49 8.32 2.67 -12.20
C ILE A 49 7.18 2.58 -11.17
N ILE A 50 6.18 1.74 -11.42
CA ILE A 50 5.05 1.53 -10.48
C ILE A 50 5.55 0.94 -9.16
N ALA A 51 6.51 0.02 -9.19
CA ALA A 51 7.10 -0.55 -7.98
C ALA A 51 7.81 0.51 -7.12
N VAL A 52 8.65 1.35 -7.75
CA VAL A 52 9.33 2.45 -7.05
C VAL A 52 8.32 3.48 -6.51
N ALA A 53 7.30 3.83 -7.29
CA ALA A 53 6.24 4.72 -6.85
C ALA A 53 5.45 4.15 -5.66
N SER A 54 5.22 2.83 -5.65
CA SER A 54 4.55 2.13 -4.55
C SER A 54 5.40 2.17 -3.28
N ILE A 55 6.69 1.86 -3.36
CA ILE A 55 7.62 1.94 -2.23
C ILE A 55 7.64 3.36 -1.64
N ALA A 56 7.77 4.37 -2.50
CA ALA A 56 7.74 5.78 -2.08
C ALA A 56 6.40 6.15 -1.45
N GLY A 57 5.29 5.69 -2.02
CA GLY A 57 3.93 5.91 -1.50
C GLY A 57 3.71 5.29 -0.12
N TYR A 58 4.17 4.06 0.10
CA TYR A 58 4.08 3.40 1.40
C TYR A 58 4.94 4.07 2.48
N LEU A 59 6.18 4.42 2.15
CA LEU A 59 7.09 5.13 3.06
C LEU A 59 6.55 6.52 3.41
N TYR A 60 6.15 7.29 2.41
CA TYR A 60 5.59 8.63 2.60
C TYR A 60 4.23 8.58 3.32
N GLY A 61 3.41 7.57 3.03
CA GLY A 61 2.13 7.34 3.71
C GLY A 61 2.33 7.06 5.19
N GLY A 62 3.22 6.12 5.52
CA GLY A 62 3.53 5.75 6.91
C GLY A 62 4.12 6.93 7.69
N TRP A 63 5.15 7.58 7.11
CA TRP A 63 5.78 8.76 7.72
C TRP A 63 4.82 9.95 7.82
N GLY A 64 3.98 10.17 6.80
CA GLY A 64 3.01 11.24 6.79
C GLY A 64 1.91 11.06 7.85
N ILE A 65 1.44 9.83 8.07
CA ILE A 65 0.54 9.49 9.18
C ILE A 65 1.22 9.71 10.54
N ALA A 66 2.51 9.38 10.68
CA ALA A 66 3.25 9.58 11.95
C ALA A 66 3.33 11.06 12.35
N ASN A 67 3.35 11.93 11.34
CA ASN A 67 3.42 13.38 11.47
C ASN A 67 2.05 14.06 11.32
N GLU A 68 0.95 13.29 11.38
CA GLU A 68 -0.42 13.80 11.37
C GLU A 68 -0.73 14.70 10.14
N ARG A 69 -0.17 14.35 8.98
CA ARG A 69 -0.34 15.09 7.72
C ARG A 69 -1.49 14.52 6.89
N LYS A 70 -2.43 15.37 6.48
CA LYS A 70 -3.55 14.94 5.60
C LYS A 70 -3.07 14.36 4.29
N LEU A 71 -2.05 14.98 3.68
CA LEU A 71 -1.45 14.49 2.43
C LEU A 71 -0.85 13.10 2.60
N GLY A 72 -0.22 12.81 3.74
CA GLY A 72 0.32 11.49 4.04
C GLY A 72 -0.75 10.41 4.05
N TYR A 73 -1.88 10.69 4.71
CA TYR A 73 -3.03 9.78 4.74
C TYR A 73 -3.65 9.56 3.36
N GLN A 74 -3.79 10.61 2.54
CA GLN A 74 -4.29 10.49 1.17
C GLN A 74 -3.36 9.65 0.29
N VAL A 75 -2.04 9.87 0.41
CA VAL A 75 -1.04 9.06 -0.30
C VAL A 75 -1.07 7.60 0.19
N ALA A 76 -1.25 7.35 1.49
CA ALA A 76 -1.40 5.99 2.02
C ALA A 76 -2.62 5.27 1.43
N ILE A 77 -3.75 5.95 1.29
CA ILE A 77 -4.94 5.41 0.62
C ILE A 77 -4.64 5.15 -0.86
N ALA A 78 -4.06 6.10 -1.58
CA ALA A 78 -3.74 5.89 -2.99
C ALA A 78 -2.76 4.70 -3.18
N ALA A 79 -1.76 4.61 -2.29
CA ALA A 79 -0.76 3.55 -2.32
C ALA A 79 -1.35 2.17 -2.02
N SER A 80 -2.35 2.06 -1.16
CA SER A 80 -3.00 0.79 -0.84
C SER A 80 -3.69 0.13 -2.03
N PHE A 81 -4.15 0.93 -3.00
CA PHE A 81 -4.78 0.45 -4.23
C PHE A 81 -3.77 0.21 -5.37
N LEU A 82 -2.51 0.62 -5.22
CA LEU A 82 -1.51 0.46 -6.28
C LEU A 82 -1.25 -1.00 -6.69
N PRO A 83 -1.19 -2.00 -5.79
CA PRO A 83 -0.94 -3.38 -6.22
C PRO A 83 -2.12 -3.95 -7.02
N LEU A 84 -3.36 -3.69 -6.60
CA LEU A 84 -4.55 -4.01 -7.41
C LEU A 84 -4.49 -3.37 -8.80
N ALA A 85 -4.18 -2.06 -8.86
CA ALA A 85 -4.08 -1.33 -10.12
C ALA A 85 -2.96 -1.89 -11.02
N ALA A 86 -1.80 -2.20 -10.44
CA ALA A 86 -0.68 -2.80 -11.16
C ALA A 86 -1.04 -4.17 -11.74
N ARG A 87 -1.74 -5.03 -10.99
CA ARG A 87 -2.20 -6.33 -11.49
C ARG A 87 -3.23 -6.17 -12.61
N PHE A 88 -4.19 -5.26 -12.44
CA PHE A 88 -5.20 -4.97 -13.47
C PHE A 88 -4.54 -4.54 -14.79
N VAL A 89 -3.58 -3.62 -14.75
CA VAL A 89 -2.84 -3.16 -15.94
C VAL A 89 -2.07 -4.30 -16.60
N ASN A 90 -1.43 -5.18 -15.83
CA ASN A 90 -0.74 -6.34 -16.39
C ASN A 90 -1.68 -7.30 -17.12
N THR A 91 -2.91 -7.51 -16.61
CA THR A 91 -3.88 -8.39 -17.28
C THR A 91 -4.47 -7.82 -18.56
N LEU A 92 -4.46 -6.50 -18.76
CA LEU A 92 -4.88 -5.88 -20.03
C LEU A 92 -4.01 -6.35 -21.20
N GLY A 93 -2.71 -6.58 -20.97
CA GLY A 93 -1.78 -7.06 -21.99
C GLY A 93 -1.76 -8.59 -22.19
N ALA A 94 -2.38 -9.36 -21.29
CA ALA A 94 -2.24 -10.82 -21.23
C ALA A 94 -3.47 -11.61 -21.71
N GLY A 95 -4.49 -10.95 -22.28
CA GLY A 95 -5.73 -11.59 -22.74
C GLY A 95 -7.01 -11.04 -22.10
N GLY A 96 -6.90 -9.95 -21.32
CA GLY A 96 -8.02 -9.21 -20.76
C GLY A 96 -8.26 -9.48 -19.26
N PRO A 97 -8.80 -8.50 -18.52
CA PRO A 97 -8.95 -8.60 -17.06
C PRO A 97 -10.02 -9.61 -16.63
N MET A 98 -11.02 -9.86 -17.47
CA MET A 98 -12.16 -10.72 -17.13
C MET A 98 -11.79 -12.22 -17.07
N SER A 99 -10.77 -12.65 -17.82
CA SER A 99 -10.25 -14.03 -17.80
C SER A 99 -9.27 -14.29 -16.64
N HIS A 100 -8.81 -13.25 -15.95
CA HIS A 100 -7.76 -13.33 -14.93
C HIS A 100 -8.16 -12.74 -13.57
N LEU A 101 -9.46 -12.68 -13.25
CA LEU A 101 -9.98 -12.11 -12.02
C LEU A 101 -9.33 -12.68 -10.74
N GLY A 102 -9.07 -13.99 -10.70
CA GLY A 102 -8.40 -14.63 -9.56
C GLY A 102 -6.98 -14.11 -9.33
N TYR A 103 -6.24 -13.83 -10.41
CA TYR A 103 -4.90 -13.25 -10.32
C TYR A 103 -4.94 -11.78 -9.92
N ILE A 104 -5.93 -11.01 -10.37
CA ILE A 104 -6.06 -9.59 -10.00
C ILE A 104 -6.34 -9.46 -8.50
N LEU A 105 -7.27 -10.25 -7.98
CA LEU A 105 -7.70 -10.18 -6.58
C LEU A 105 -6.69 -10.79 -5.61
N ILE A 106 -6.04 -11.89 -5.97
CA ILE A 106 -5.17 -12.65 -5.04
C ILE A 106 -3.67 -12.44 -5.34
N GLY A 107 -3.30 -12.04 -6.56
CA GLY A 107 -1.92 -11.73 -6.95
C GLY A 107 -0.95 -12.91 -7.02
N GLY A 108 -1.36 -14.09 -6.56
CA GLY A 108 -0.54 -15.30 -6.49
C GLY A 108 -0.27 -15.81 -5.07
N ASN A 109 -0.48 -14.99 -4.03
CA ASN A 109 -0.29 -15.40 -2.64
C ASN A 109 -1.37 -14.81 -1.72
N ILE A 110 -2.13 -15.69 -1.06
CA ILE A 110 -3.23 -15.28 -0.18
C ILE A 110 -2.77 -14.44 1.01
N VAL A 111 -1.58 -14.69 1.55
CA VAL A 111 -1.03 -13.93 2.68
C VAL A 111 -0.75 -12.49 2.26
N SER A 112 -0.17 -12.31 1.07
CA SER A 112 0.04 -10.98 0.49
C SER A 112 -1.28 -10.22 0.31
N ALA A 113 -2.29 -10.90 -0.23
CA ALA A 113 -3.60 -10.32 -0.44
C ALA A 113 -4.26 -9.92 0.89
N MET A 114 -4.13 -10.76 1.94
CA MET A 114 -4.65 -10.44 3.27
C MET A 114 -4.07 -9.15 3.85
N PHE A 115 -2.76 -8.91 3.70
CA PHE A 115 -2.13 -7.67 4.16
C PHE A 115 -2.63 -6.44 3.39
N GLU A 116 -2.74 -6.57 2.06
CA GLU A 116 -3.26 -5.54 1.17
C GLU A 116 -4.71 -5.14 1.56
N TYR A 117 -5.59 -6.12 1.72
CA TYR A 117 -6.97 -5.88 2.14
C TYR A 117 -7.07 -5.38 3.57
N ALA A 118 -6.26 -5.90 4.50
CA ALA A 118 -6.22 -5.42 5.87
C ALA A 118 -5.83 -3.94 5.93
N LEU A 119 -4.84 -3.53 5.14
CA LEU A 119 -4.40 -2.14 5.07
C LEU A 119 -5.50 -1.23 4.51
N ILE A 120 -6.19 -1.64 3.44
CA ILE A 120 -7.34 -0.90 2.89
C ILE A 120 -8.45 -0.74 3.94
N VAL A 121 -8.83 -1.83 4.61
CA VAL A 121 -9.91 -1.85 5.62
C VAL A 121 -9.57 -0.94 6.79
N VAL A 122 -8.34 -1.03 7.30
CA VAL A 122 -7.90 -0.26 8.47
C VAL A 122 -7.75 1.23 8.13
N LEU A 123 -7.29 1.58 6.92
CA LEU A 123 -7.25 2.98 6.47
C LEU A 123 -8.64 3.55 6.27
N LEU A 124 -9.59 2.80 5.69
CA LEU A 124 -10.95 3.29 5.42
C LEU A 124 -11.90 3.21 6.62
N HIS A 125 -11.43 2.66 7.74
CA HIS A 125 -12.24 2.49 8.93
C HIS A 125 -12.80 3.83 9.46
N SER A 126 -13.96 3.80 10.14
CA SER A 126 -14.57 5.03 10.67
C SER A 126 -13.64 5.75 11.65
N GLN A 127 -12.96 4.99 12.52
CA GLN A 127 -12.01 5.54 13.50
C GLN A 127 -10.83 6.28 12.85
N SER A 128 -10.24 5.75 11.78
CA SER A 128 -9.13 6.41 11.08
C SER A 128 -9.62 7.66 10.36
N ARG A 129 -10.80 7.62 9.73
CA ARG A 129 -11.38 8.77 9.01
C ARG A 129 -11.76 9.92 9.93
N GLU A 130 -12.41 9.63 11.05
CA GLU A 130 -12.81 10.65 12.03
C GLU A 130 -11.58 11.30 12.67
N HIS A 131 -10.60 10.50 13.05
CA HIS A 131 -9.36 11.01 13.63
C HIS A 131 -8.59 11.91 12.65
N THR A 132 -8.42 11.46 11.40
CA THR A 132 -7.75 12.26 10.36
C THR A 132 -8.50 13.57 10.08
N LYS A 133 -9.84 13.56 10.10
CA LYS A 133 -10.63 14.77 9.84
C LYS A 133 -10.43 15.85 10.91
N ILE A 134 -10.28 15.44 12.16
CA ILE A 134 -10.20 16.36 13.32
C ILE A 134 -8.76 16.80 13.57
N TRP A 135 -7.81 15.87 13.55
CA TRP A 135 -6.46 16.09 14.09
C TRP A 135 -5.41 16.33 13.02
N PHE A 136 -5.59 15.82 11.79
CA PHE A 136 -4.57 16.02 10.78
C PHE A 136 -4.70 17.43 10.22
N SER A 137 -3.57 18.02 9.84
CA SER A 137 -3.50 19.33 9.16
C SER A 137 -3.11 19.16 7.69
#